data_AF-A0A965IEV6-F1
#
_entry.id   AF-A0A965IEV6-F1
#
_cell.length_a   1.000
_cell.length_b   1.000
_cell.length_c   1.000
_cell.angle_alpha   90.00
_cell.angle_beta   90.00
_cell.angle_gamma   90.00
#
_symmetry.space_group_name_H-M   'P 1'
#
loop_
_entity.id
_entity.type
_entity.pdbx_description
1 polymer ?
#
loop_
_entity_poly.entity_id
_entity_poly.type
_entity_poly.pdbx_seq_one_letter_code
_entity_poly.pdbx_strand_id
1 'polypeptide(L)' 'MRVIVLGAGLTGTAAAYYLHKRGHEVTILDRQARAGCETSYANGGQISVSHAEPWANPSAPLKVLK' A
#
# COMPACT_ATOMS: atom_id res chain seq x y z
N MET A 1 -2.30 19.67 -2.29
CA MET A 1 -1.12 19.25 -3.12
C MET A 1 -1.58 18.19 -4.10
N ARG A 2 -0.96 18.10 -5.28
CA ARG A 2 -1.18 17.03 -6.26
C ARG A 2 -0.20 15.88 -6.02
N VAL A 3 -0.71 14.65 -5.98
CA VAL A 3 0.08 13.45 -5.71
C VAL A 3 -0.23 12.38 -6.76
N ILE A 4 0.82 11.80 -7.34
CA ILE A 4 0.69 10.63 -8.22
C ILE A 4 1.11 9.40 -7.43
N VAL A 5 0.26 8.38 -7.42
CA VAL A 5 0.56 7.04 -6.87
C VAL A 5 0.77 6.08 -8.04
N LEU A 6 1.94 5.45 -8.09
CA LEU A 6 2.26 4.45 -9.10
C LEU A 6 1.88 3.05 -8.59
N GLY A 7 0.87 2.44 -9.21
CA GLY A 7 0.32 1.14 -8.87
C GLY A 7 -1.03 1.22 -8.14
N ALA A 8 -2.01 0.49 -8.67
CA ALA A 8 -3.37 0.29 -8.16
C ALA A 8 -3.53 -1.10 -7.50
N GLY A 9 -2.46 -1.64 -6.92
CA GLY A 9 -2.52 -2.77 -5.99
C GLY A 9 -3.06 -2.35 -4.60
N LEU A 10 -3.12 -3.30 -3.66
CA LEU A 10 -3.60 -3.09 -2.29
C LEU A 10 -2.90 -1.89 -1.60
N THR A 11 -1.57 -1.83 -1.63
CA THR A 11 -0.80 -0.78 -0.96
C THR A 11 -1.02 0.59 -1.61
N GLY A 12 -1.03 0.66 -2.94
CA GLY A 12 -1.19 1.93 -3.66
C GLY A 12 -2.59 2.52 -3.49
N THR A 13 -3.63 1.68 -3.58
CA THR A 13 -5.02 2.11 -3.35
C THR A 13 -5.26 2.55 -1.91
N ALA A 14 -4.69 1.84 -0.92
CA ALA A 14 -4.75 2.26 0.48
C ALA A 14 -4.05 3.62 0.71
N ALA A 15 -2.84 3.81 0.17
CA ALA A 15 -2.13 5.08 0.27
C ALA A 15 -2.91 6.23 -0.37
N ALA A 16 -3.43 6.02 -1.58
CA ALA A 16 -4.23 7.01 -2.30
C ALA A 16 -5.49 7.41 -1.52
N TYR A 17 -6.18 6.45 -0.91
CA TYR A 17 -7.36 6.70 -0.07
C TYR A 17 -7.04 7.63 1.11
N TYR A 18 -5.98 7.34 1.86
CA TYR A 18 -5.61 8.18 3.01
C TYR A 18 -5.05 9.55 2.60
N LEU A 19 -4.34 9.64 1.47
CA LEU A 19 -3.91 10.92 0.91
C LEU A 19 -5.11 11.78 0.50
N HIS A 20 -6.08 11.19 -0.21
CA HIS A 20 -7.30 11.89 -0.59
C HIS A 20 -8.07 12.40 0.64
N LYS A 21 -8.22 11.56 1.68
CA LYS A 21 -8.84 11.96 2.97
C LYS A 21 -8.14 13.12 3.66
N ARG A 22 -6.84 13.33 3.41
CA ARG A 22 -6.06 14.47 3.95
C ARG A 22 -6.15 15.72 3.08
N GLY A 23 -7.01 15.75 2.06
CA GLY A 23 -7.22 16.91 1.18
C GLY A 23 -6.22 17.00 0.02
N HIS A 24 -5.51 15.92 -0.30
CA HIS A 24 -4.67 15.86 -1.49
C HIS A 24 -5.50 15.52 -2.74
N GLU A 25 -5.15 16.13 -3.87
CA GLU A 25 -5.64 15.72 -5.19
C GLU A 25 -4.77 14.55 -5.64
N VAL A 26 -5.36 13.37 -5.82
CA VAL A 26 -4.61 12.12 -6.04
C VAL A 26 -4.97 11.51 -7.39
N THR A 27 -3.94 11.16 -8.17
CA THR A 27 -4.09 10.35 -9.38
C THR A 27 -3.36 9.03 -9.16
N ILE A 28 -4.02 7.90 -9.44
CA ILE A 28 -3.39 6.59 -9.45
C ILE A 28 -3.10 6.23 -10.90
N LEU A 29 -1.84 5.85 -11.19
CA LEU A 29 -1.44 5.33 -12.50
C LEU A 29 -1.04 3.86 -12.33
N ASP A 30 -1.68 2.97 -13.08
CA ASP A 30 -1.32 1.55 -13.14
C ASP A 30 -1.06 1.15 -14.59
N ARG A 31 -0.15 0.19 -14.79
CA ARG A 31 0.13 -0.40 -16.11
C ARG A 31 -0.98 -1.35 -16.56
N GLN A 32 -1.71 -1.93 -15.61
CA GLN A 32 -2.75 -2.93 -15.84
C GLN A 32 -4.08 -2.26 -16.16
N ALA A 33 -4.89 -2.92 -16.98
CA ALA A 33 -6.21 -2.40 -17.37
C ALA A 33 -7.21 -2.32 -16.21
N ARG A 34 -6.99 -3.05 -15.12
CA ARG A 34 -7.84 -3.04 -13.91
C ARG A 34 -6.96 -3.01 -12.67
N ALA A 35 -7.51 -2.45 -11.58
CA ALA A 35 -6.83 -2.42 -10.30
C ALA A 35 -6.61 -3.83 -9.74
N GLY A 36 -5.47 -4.02 -9.06
CA GLY A 36 -5.17 -5.25 -8.35
C GLY A 36 -4.88 -6.47 -9.22
N CYS A 37 -4.58 -6.33 -10.51
CA CYS A 37 -4.37 -7.47 -11.42
C CYS A 37 -3.08 -8.29 -11.21
N GLU A 38 -2.11 -7.80 -10.44
CA GLU A 38 -0.86 -8.53 -10.18
C GLU A 38 -0.92 -9.24 -8.82
N THR A 39 0.09 -9.09 -7.94
CA THR A 39 0.18 -9.77 -6.64
C THR A 39 -1.08 -9.62 -5.78
N SER A 40 -1.83 -8.53 -5.93
CA SER A 40 -3.07 -8.29 -5.18
C SER A 40 -4.26 -9.14 -5.63
N TYR A 41 -4.26 -9.71 -6.85
CA TYR A 41 -5.43 -10.38 -7.44
C TYR A 41 -5.80 -11.67 -6.70
N ALA A 42 -4.77 -12.45 -6.32
CA ALA A 42 -4.92 -13.77 -5.75
C ALA A 42 -3.94 -13.99 -4.58
N ASN A 43 -3.82 -12.99 -3.70
CA ASN A 43 -2.96 -13.08 -2.51
C ASN A 43 -3.52 -14.00 -1.40
N GLY A 44 -4.64 -14.69 -1.65
CA GLY A 44 -5.30 -15.58 -0.70
C GLY A 44 -5.98 -14.89 0.49
N GLY A 45 -5.97 -13.55 0.55
CA GLY A 45 -6.56 -12.78 1.65
C GLY A 45 -5.98 -13.08 3.03
N GLN A 46 -4.86 -13.80 3.11
CA GLN A 46 -4.26 -14.20 4.37
C GLN A 46 -3.64 -12.99 5.07
N ILE A 47 -4.07 -12.75 6.30
CA ILE A 47 -3.48 -11.73 7.15
C ILE A 47 -2.46 -12.40 8.07
N SER A 48 -1.17 -12.22 7.78
CA SER A 48 -0.09 -12.67 8.67
C SER A 48 0.05 -11.67 9.82
N VAL A 49 -0.68 -11.90 10.90
CA VAL A 49 -0.74 -10.98 12.05
C VAL A 49 0.63 -10.75 12.70
N SER A 50 1.54 -11.73 12.62
CA SER A 50 2.90 -11.64 13.14
C SER A 50 3.87 -10.81 12.28
N HIS A 51 3.50 -10.48 11.04
CA HIS A 51 4.34 -9.75 10.08
C HIS A 51 3.61 -8.62 9.35
N ALA A 52 2.52 -8.10 9.92
CA ALA A 52 1.69 -7.10 9.26
C ALA A 52 2.37 -5.73 9.09
N GLU A 53 3.45 -5.47 9.84
CA GLU A 53 4.14 -4.19 9.80
C GLU A 53 5.16 -4.10 8.65
N PRO A 54 5.22 -2.95 7.94
CA PRO A 54 6.25 -2.73 6.93
C PRO A 54 7.65 -2.83 7.56
N TRP A 55 8.56 -3.53 6.89
CA TRP A 55 9.96 -3.59 7.30
C TRP A 55 10.67 -2.22 7.21
N ALA A 56 10.15 -1.32 6.39
CA ALA A 56 10.60 0.07 6.30
C ALA A 56 10.09 0.96 7.44
N ASN A 57 9.43 0.41 8.47
CA ASN A 57 8.96 1.23 9.60
C ASN A 57 10.12 1.60 10.55
N PRO A 58 10.14 2.83 11.12
CA PRO A 58 11.24 3.30 11.99
C PRO A 58 11.49 2.47 13.25
N SER A 59 10.46 1.79 13.75
CA SER A 59 10.52 0.91 14.92
C SER A 59 10.94 -0.52 14.59
N ALA A 60 11.03 -0.91 13.31
CA ALA A 60 11.38 -2.28 12.89
C ALA A 60 12.75 -2.75 13.41
N PRO A 61 13.84 -1.95 13.39
CA PRO A 61 15.14 -2.39 13.92
C PRO A 61 15.11 -2.75 15.41
N LEU A 62 14.37 -1.98 16.21
CA LEU A 62 14.24 -2.22 17.66
C LEU A 62 13.42 -3.48 17.97
N LYS A 63 12.53 -3.91 17.07
CA LYS A 63 11.76 -5.14 17.24
C LYS A 63 12.57 -6.42 17.02
N VAL A 64 13.67 -6.34 16.27
CA VAL A 64 14.57 -7.49 16.01
C VAL A 64 15.48 -7.77 17.22
N LEU A 65 15.74 -6.75 18.04
CA LEU A 65 16.60 -6.85 19.23
C LEU A 65 15.85 -7.36 20.47
N LYS A 66 14.54 -7.53 20.38
CA LYS A 66 13.67 -8.03 21.46
C LYS A 66 13.37 -9.51 21.25
#